data_AF-A0A0F9PNY8-F1
#
_entry.id   AF-A0A0F9PNY8-F1
#
_cell.length_a   1.000
_cell.length_b   1.000
_cell.length_c   1.000
_cell.angle_alpha   90.00
_cell.angle_beta   90.00
_cell.angle_gamma   90.00
#
_symmetry.space_group_name_H-M   'P 1'
#
loop_
_entity.id
_entity.type
_entity.pdbx_description
1 polymer ?
#
loop_
_entity_poly.entity_id
_entity_poly.type
_entity_poly.pdbx_seq_one_letter_code
_entity_poly.pdbx_strand_id
1 'polypeptide(L)' 'MRDIYSIAWKVLEEKIAKSRKQSIHKSDLVEWRLQALEQAIEIFNSTSIEITHGEQEKA' A
#
# COMPACT_ATOMS: atom_id res chain seq x y z
N MET A 1 6.08 -10.39 -9.03
CA MET A 1 5.10 -9.46 -9.64
C MET A 1 4.58 -8.60 -8.51
N ARG A 2 4.76 -7.26 -8.54
CA ARG A 2 4.15 -6.38 -7.53
C ARG A 2 2.68 -6.25 -7.89
N ASP A 3 1.79 -6.90 -7.15
CA ASP A 3 0.35 -6.68 -7.24
C ASP A 3 -0.13 -5.79 -6.08
N ILE A 4 -1.32 -5.22 -6.25
CA ILE A 4 -1.93 -4.29 -5.30
C ILE A 4 -2.12 -4.96 -3.92
N TYR A 5 -2.47 -6.24 -3.86
CA TYR A 5 -2.68 -6.94 -2.58
C TYR A 5 -1.36 -7.16 -1.84
N SER A 6 -0.28 -7.48 -2.56
CA SER A 6 1.07 -7.57 -1.98
C SER A 6 1.54 -6.23 -1.39
N ILE A 7 1.22 -5.10 -2.03
CA ILE A 7 1.54 -3.76 -1.51
C ILE A 7 0.67 -3.46 -0.28
N ALA A 8 -0.64 -3.70 -0.37
CA ALA A 8 -1.58 -3.48 0.73
C ALA A 8 -1.20 -4.29 1.98
N TRP A 9 -0.77 -5.54 1.79
CA TRP A 9 -0.32 -6.39 2.88
C TRP A 9 0.87 -5.77 3.64
N LYS A 10 1.88 -5.25 2.92
CA LYS A 10 3.04 -4.60 3.54
C LYS A 10 2.65 -3.32 4.30
N VAL A 11 1.79 -2.49 3.72
CA VAL A 11 1.29 -1.26 4.37
C VAL A 11 0.55 -1.63 5.66
N LEU A 12 -0.26 -2.68 5.63
CA LEU A 12 -0.99 -3.16 6.81
C LEU A 12 -0.04 -3.73 7.88
N GLU A 13 0.94 -4.55 7.49
CA GLU A 13 1.95 -5.09 8.41
C GLU A 13 2.71 -3.98 9.14
N GLU A 14 3.15 -2.95 8.42
CA GLU A 14 3.79 -1.79 9.02
C GLU A 14 2.88 -1.07 10.01
N LYS A 15 1.60 -0.89 9.67
CA LYS A 15 0.63 -0.23 10.54
C LYS A 15 0.41 -1.02 11.83
N ILE A 16 0.30 -2.34 11.73
CA ILE A 16 0.18 -3.24 12.89
C ILE A 16 1.45 -3.16 13.75
N ALA A 17 2.64 -3.23 13.15
CA ALA A 17 3.91 -3.13 13.86
C ALA A 17 4.07 -1.79 14.59
N LYS A 18 3.72 -0.67 13.94
CA LYS A 18 3.77 0.68 14.52
C LYS A 18 2.76 0.88 15.64
N SER A 19 1.61 0.23 15.57
CA SER A 19 0.56 0.34 16.58
C SER A 19 0.97 -0.20 17.95
N ARG A 20 1.89 -1.17 18.02
CA ARG A 20 2.31 -1.88 19.27
C ARG A 20 1.15 -2.45 20.10
N LYS A 21 -0.07 -2.55 19.55
CA LYS A 21 -1.23 -3.14 20.22
C LYS A 21 -1.07 -4.66 20.24
N GLN A 22 -1.21 -5.28 21.41
CA GLN A 22 -1.23 -6.75 21.54
C GLN A 22 -2.54 -7.37 21.05
N SER A 23 -3.63 -6.58 21.01
CA SER A 23 -4.92 -6.99 20.50
C SER A 23 -5.54 -5.86 19.70
N ILE A 24 -6.07 -6.18 18.53
CA ILE A 24 -6.72 -5.25 17.61
C ILE A 24 -8.17 -5.70 17.47
N HIS A 25 -9.10 -4.80 17.73
CA HIS A 25 -10.51 -5.11 17.56
C HIS A 25 -10.82 -5.35 16.09
N LYS A 26 -11.79 -6.22 15.79
CA LYS A 26 -12.12 -6.59 14.40
C LYS A 26 -12.50 -5.38 13.55
N SER A 27 -13.21 -4.41 14.12
CA SER A 27 -13.56 -3.13 13.46
C SER A 27 -12.33 -2.38 13.00
N ASP A 28 -11.35 -2.21 13.89
CA ASP A 28 -10.12 -1.47 13.64
C ASP A 28 -9.28 -2.19 12.58
N LEU A 29 -9.22 -3.53 12.64
CA LEU A 29 -8.52 -4.32 11.64
C LEU A 29 -9.14 -4.20 10.25
N VAL A 30 -10.47 -4.14 10.16
CA VAL A 30 -11.18 -3.95 8.89
C VAL A 30 -10.93 -2.54 8.34
N GLU A 31 -10.98 -1.51 9.18
CA GLU A 31 -10.66 -0.14 8.78
C GLU A 31 -9.22 -0.04 8.27
N TRP A 32 -8.27 -0.64 8.98
CA TRP A 32 -6.86 -0.61 8.58
C TRP A 32 -6.61 -1.36 7.28
N ARG A 33 -7.34 -2.45 7.03
CA ARG A 33 -7.30 -3.16 5.75
C ARG A 33 -7.79 -2.30 4.59
N LEU A 34 -8.89 -1.57 4.77
CA LEU A 34 -9.41 -0.66 3.74
C LEU A 34 -8.41 0.46 3.44
N GLN A 35 -7.89 1.11 4.47
CA GLN A 35 -6.88 2.17 4.32
C GLN A 35 -5.57 1.68 3.66
N ALA A 36 -5.19 0.43 3.92
CA ALA A 36 -4.01 -0.18 3.29
C ALA A 36 -4.25 -0.47 1.80
N LEU A 37 -5.47 -0.86 1.41
CA LEU A 37 -5.86 -1.05 0.01
C LEU A 37 -5.89 0.27 -0.76
N GLU A 38 -6.45 1.32 -0.16
CA GLU A 38 -6.46 2.67 -0.75
C GLU A 38 -5.04 3.18 -1.03
N GLN A 39 -4.15 3.07 -0.03
CA GLN A 39 -2.73 3.42 -0.20
C GLN A 39 -2.03 2.54 -1.23
N ALA A 40 -2.35 1.26 -1.30
CA ALA A 40 -1.74 0.37 -2.28
C ALA A 40 -2.12 0.75 -3.71
N ILE A 41 -3.37 1.18 -3.93
CA ILE A 41 -3.81 1.71 -5.23
C ILE A 41 -3.03 2.98 -5.57
N GLU A 42 -2.87 3.90 -4.62
CA GLU A 42 -2.10 5.13 -4.82
C GLU A 42 -0.62 4.86 -5.15
N ILE A 43 0.03 3.96 -4.41
CA ILE A 43 1.43 3.55 -4.65
C ILE A 43 1.58 2.85 -5.99
N PHE A 44 0.65 1.95 -6.33
CA PHE A 44 0.67 1.21 -7.59
C PHE A 44 0.55 2.17 -8.77
N ASN A 45 -0.41 3.11 -8.72
CA ASN A 45 -0.61 4.12 -9.75
C ASN A 45 0.59 5.09 -9.85
N SER A 46 1.16 5.51 -8.72
CA SER A 46 2.32 6.41 -8.69
C SER A 46 3.58 5.75 -9.28
N THR A 47 3.80 4.47 -8.98
CA THR A 47 4.91 3.68 -9.55
C THR A 47 4.73 3.51 -11.06
N SER A 48 3.50 3.37 -11.56
CA SER A 48 3.23 3.29 -13.01
C SER A 48 3.52 4.61 -13.73
N ILE A 49 3.30 5.76 -13.09
CA ILE A 49 3.55 7.08 -13.68
C ILE A 49 5.07 7.33 -13.82
N GLU A 50 5.89 6.93 -12.85
CA GLU A 50 7.35 7.07 -12.92
C GLU A 50 7.99 6.26 -14.05
N ILE A 51 7.48 5.05 -14.33
CA ILE A 51 7.97 4.21 -15.44
C ILE A 51 7.65 4.87 -16.80
N THR A 52 6.53 5.58 -16.90
CA THR A 52 6.09 6.20 -18.16
C THR A 52 6.81 7.54 -18.44
N HIS A 53 7.24 8.26 -17.40
CA HIS A 53 7.93 9.55 -17.56
C HIS A 53 9.43 9.41 -17.88
N GLY A 54 10.06 8.29 -17.49
CA GLY A 54 11.48 8.03 -17.79
C GLY A 54 11.80 7.67 -19.24
N GLU A 55 10.80 7.34 -20.08
CA GLU A 55 11.02 7.03 -21.50
C GLU A 55 10.97 8.24 -22.44
N GLN A 56 10.49 9.42 -21.99
CA GLN A 56 10.38 10.60 -22.86
C GLN A 56 11.60 11.53 -22.89
N GLU A 57 12.64 11.31 -22.07
CA GLU A 57 13.89 12.10 -22.09
C GLU A 57 15.03 11.46 -22.92
N LYS A 58 14.72 10.54 -23.84
CA LYS A 58 15.69 9.99 -24.82
C LYS A 58 15.14 9.94 -26.25
N ALA A 59 14.71 11.07 -26.78
CA ALA A 59 14.48 11.24 -28.22
C ALA A 59 15.19 12.50 -28.74
#